data_AF-F9G7E3-F1
#
_entry.id   AF-F9G7E3-F1
#
_cell.length_a   1.000
_cell.length_b   1.000
_cell.length_c   1.000
_cell.angle_alpha   90.00
_cell.angle_beta   90.00
_cell.angle_gamma   90.00
#
_symmetry.space_group_name_H-M   'P 1'
#
loop_
_entity.id
_entity.type
_entity.pdbx_description
1 polymer ?
#
loop_
_entity_poly.entity_id
_entity_poly.type
_entity_poly.pdbx_seq_one_letter_code
_entity_poly.pdbx_strand_id
1 'polypeptide(L)'
;MAYDAQVYQIADKYDVSTLKTHAKGKFGIAIATGWNMDDFPVAISVVYESTPSIDRGLRDLVMGTSRRNIDKLLGHDGLREIIRKSPDFAADLIPSLCGKLSAQRYECPSCDHQFRVISRGSITTVQAADWDSYLIEG
;
A
#
# COMPACT_ATOMS: atom_id res chain seq x y z
N MET A 1 9.66 -16.47 -1.69
CA MET A 1 9.45 -15.04 -2.05
C MET A 1 10.75 -14.28 -2.03
N ALA A 2 11.51 -14.31 -0.94
CA ALA A 2 12.78 -13.58 -0.84
C ALA A 2 13.78 -14.00 -1.94
N TYR A 3 13.82 -15.30 -2.27
CA TYR A 3 14.62 -15.81 -3.37
C TYR A 3 14.31 -15.14 -4.72
N ASP A 4 13.04 -15.06 -5.12
CA ASP A 4 12.66 -14.44 -6.40
C ASP A 4 12.99 -12.94 -6.43
N ALA A 5 12.92 -12.25 -5.28
CA ALA A 5 13.36 -10.87 -5.16
C ALA A 5 14.88 -10.72 -5.34
N GLN A 6 15.69 -11.64 -4.80
CA GLN A 6 17.13 -11.67 -5.03
C GLN A 6 17.48 -11.92 -6.50
N VAL A 7 16.79 -12.87 -7.15
CA VAL A 7 16.98 -13.16 -8.58
C VAL A 7 16.61 -11.95 -9.44
N TYR A 8 15.52 -11.24 -9.10
CA TYR A 8 15.15 -10.00 -9.76
C TYR A 8 16.26 -8.96 -9.69
N GLN A 9 16.89 -8.83 -8.52
CA GLN A 9 17.99 -7.92 -8.29
C GLN A 9 19.24 -8.27 -9.08
N ILE A 10 19.60 -9.56 -9.14
CA ILE A 10 20.71 -10.06 -9.95
C ILE A 10 20.43 -9.74 -11.42
N ALA A 11 19.21 -9.98 -11.89
CA ALA A 11 18.82 -9.69 -13.26
C ALA A 11 18.92 -8.20 -13.60
N ASP A 12 18.55 -7.32 -12.67
CA ASP A 12 18.71 -5.87 -12.82
C ASP A 12 20.19 -5.46 -12.88
N LYS A 13 21.01 -5.98 -11.95
CA LYS A 13 22.46 -5.69 -11.88
C LYS A 13 23.22 -6.06 -13.15
N TYR A 14 22.82 -7.15 -13.82
CA TYR A 14 23.45 -7.63 -15.05
C TYR A 14 22.67 -7.28 -16.32
N ASP A 15 21.65 -6.42 -16.22
CA ASP A 15 20.82 -5.94 -17.33
C ASP A 15 20.17 -7.08 -18.17
N VAL A 16 19.76 -8.16 -17.49
CA VAL A 16 19.10 -9.31 -18.10
C VAL A 16 17.57 -9.15 -17.98
N SER A 17 17.01 -8.35 -18.88
CA SER A 17 15.58 -7.94 -18.86
C SER A 17 14.58 -9.11 -18.84
N THR A 18 14.86 -10.20 -19.55
CA THR A 18 14.01 -11.40 -19.60
C THR A 18 13.98 -12.11 -18.26
N LEU A 19 15.14 -12.24 -17.60
CA LEU A 19 15.24 -12.82 -16.26
C LEU A 19 14.55 -11.93 -15.22
N LYS A 20 14.72 -10.61 -15.33
CA LYS A 20 14.07 -9.63 -14.43
C LYS A 20 12.55 -9.76 -14.52
N THR A 21 12.01 -9.86 -15.73
CA THR A 21 10.57 -10.08 -15.96
C THR A 21 10.10 -11.42 -15.40
N HIS A 22 10.87 -12.50 -15.63
CA HIS A 22 10.52 -13.82 -15.14
C HIS A 22 10.51 -13.89 -13.60
N ALA A 23 11.54 -13.34 -12.95
CA ALA A 23 11.64 -13.25 -11.50
C ALA A 23 10.48 -12.45 -10.90
N LYS A 24 10.11 -11.32 -11.51
CA LYS A 24 8.92 -10.54 -11.11
C LYS A 24 7.64 -11.36 -11.17
N GLY A 25 7.45 -12.14 -12.23
CA GLY A 25 6.29 -13.02 -12.38
C GLY A 25 6.22 -14.08 -11.28
N LYS A 26 7.33 -14.76 -11.00
CA LYS A 26 7.44 -15.77 -9.93
C LYS A 26 7.20 -15.16 -8.55
N PHE A 27 7.82 -14.01 -8.28
CA PHE A 27 7.59 -13.26 -7.06
C PHE A 27 6.11 -12.89 -6.87
N GLY A 28 5.47 -12.38 -7.91
CA GLY A 28 4.04 -12.03 -7.90
C GLY A 28 3.13 -13.22 -7.56
N ILE A 29 3.41 -14.39 -8.12
CA ILE A 29 2.67 -15.63 -7.79
C ILE A 29 2.91 -16.02 -6.33
N ALA A 30 4.18 -16.01 -5.89
CA ALA A 30 4.54 -16.41 -4.53
C ALA A 30 3.87 -15.52 -3.49
N ILE A 31 3.92 -14.19 -3.62
CA ILE A 31 3.28 -13.29 -2.65
C ILE A 31 1.76 -13.39 -2.67
N ALA A 32 1.15 -13.69 -3.82
CA ALA A 32 -0.30 -13.82 -3.92
C ALA A 32 -0.82 -15.02 -3.11
N THR A 33 -0.05 -16.11 -3.04
CA THR A 33 -0.46 -17.34 -2.35
C THR A 33 0.10 -17.47 -0.93
N GLY A 34 1.25 -16.87 -0.64
CA GLY A 34 1.96 -17.07 0.62
C GLY A 34 2.12 -15.83 1.50
N TRP A 35 1.40 -14.73 1.25
CA TRP A 35 1.56 -13.48 2.02
C TRP A 35 1.41 -13.64 3.54
N ASN A 36 0.75 -14.71 4.00
CA ASN A 36 0.53 -15.03 5.41
C ASN A 36 1.67 -15.87 6.04
N MET A 37 2.71 -16.19 5.27
CA MET A 37 3.86 -16.97 5.73
C MET A 37 4.96 -16.05 6.27
N ASP A 38 5.82 -16.56 7.13
CA ASP A 38 6.96 -15.83 7.71
C ASP A 38 7.97 -15.32 6.68
N ASP A 39 8.00 -15.90 5.48
CA ASP A 39 8.85 -15.47 4.37
C ASP A 39 8.39 -14.14 3.75
N PHE A 40 7.10 -13.77 3.89
CA PHE A 40 6.60 -12.54 3.30
C PHE A 40 7.28 -11.29 3.88
N PRO A 41 7.35 -11.11 5.21
CA PRO A 41 8.17 -10.05 5.78
C PRO A 41 9.60 -10.05 5.22
N VAL A 42 10.33 -11.17 5.29
CA VAL A 42 11.73 -11.24 4.80
C VAL A 42 11.84 -10.76 3.34
N ALA A 43 10.87 -11.11 2.50
CA ALA A 43 10.79 -10.64 1.12
C ALA A 43 10.58 -9.12 1.00
N ILE A 44 9.77 -8.48 1.86
CA ILE A 44 9.61 -7.03 1.89
C ILE A 44 10.95 -6.34 2.18
N SER A 45 11.68 -6.81 3.20
CA SER A 45 13.00 -6.28 3.55
C SER A 45 13.95 -6.37 2.36
N VAL A 46 14.05 -7.55 1.73
CA VAL A 46 14.86 -7.72 0.53
C VAL A 46 14.42 -6.77 -0.57
N VAL A 47 13.13 -6.63 -0.87
CA VAL A 47 12.67 -5.71 -1.92
C VAL A 47 13.10 -4.27 -1.63
N TYR A 48 12.90 -3.77 -0.42
CA TYR A 48 13.18 -2.37 -0.08
C TYR A 48 14.68 -2.05 0.07
N GLU A 49 15.49 -3.00 0.52
CA GLU A 49 16.95 -2.83 0.63
C GLU A 49 17.66 -2.89 -0.72
N SER A 50 17.03 -3.57 -1.69
CA SER A 50 17.74 -4.08 -2.84
C SER A 50 17.26 -3.46 -4.16
N THR A 51 16.03 -2.93 -4.19
CA THR A 51 15.54 -2.15 -5.34
C THR A 51 15.57 -0.65 -5.00
N PRO A 52 16.10 0.23 -5.86
CA PRO A 52 15.99 1.67 -5.65
C PRO A 52 14.54 2.13 -5.80
N SER A 53 14.19 3.30 -5.24
CA SER A 53 12.81 3.82 -5.23
C SER A 53 12.19 4.05 -6.62
N ILE A 54 13.03 4.27 -7.64
CA ILE A 54 12.62 4.38 -9.05
C ILE A 54 12.13 3.04 -9.63
N ASP A 55 12.64 1.91 -9.12
CA ASP A 55 12.19 0.59 -9.54
C ASP A 55 10.97 0.16 -8.71
N ARG A 56 9.80 0.52 -9.26
CA ARG A 56 8.50 0.20 -8.65
C ARG A 56 8.07 -1.25 -8.89
N GLY A 57 8.84 -2.05 -9.61
CA GLY A 57 8.44 -3.38 -10.08
C GLY A 57 8.01 -4.35 -8.98
N LEU A 58 8.90 -4.61 -8.02
CA LEU A 58 8.57 -5.46 -6.86
C LEU A 58 7.93 -4.67 -5.72
N ARG A 59 8.29 -3.39 -5.56
CA ARG A 59 7.74 -2.52 -4.51
C ARG A 59 6.22 -2.40 -4.62
N ASP A 60 5.68 -2.21 -5.82
CA ASP A 60 4.23 -2.10 -6.02
C ASP A 60 3.50 -3.42 -5.73
N LEU A 61 4.11 -4.56 -6.03
CA LEU A 61 3.56 -5.88 -5.75
C LEU A 61 3.45 -6.14 -4.23
N VAL A 62 4.53 -5.84 -3.51
CA VAL A 62 4.57 -5.91 -2.04
C VAL A 62 3.56 -4.97 -1.43
N MET A 63 3.52 -3.72 -1.89
CA MET A 63 2.63 -2.68 -1.41
C MET A 63 1.16 -3.03 -1.62
N GLY A 64 0.79 -3.45 -2.82
CA GLY A 64 -0.57 -3.85 -3.15
C GLY A 64 -1.03 -5.09 -2.36
N THR A 65 -0.11 -6.02 -2.08
CA THR A 65 -0.42 -7.22 -1.28
C THR A 65 -0.53 -6.89 0.21
N SER A 66 0.36 -6.04 0.73
CA SER A 66 0.33 -5.57 2.12
C SER A 66 -0.94 -4.78 2.42
N ARG A 67 -1.30 -3.84 1.53
CA ARG A 67 -2.51 -3.04 1.67
C ARG A 67 -3.78 -3.89 1.69
N ARG A 68 -3.88 -4.90 0.81
CA ARG A 68 -5.06 -5.79 0.72
C ARG A 68 -5.24 -6.69 1.94
N ASN A 69 -4.15 -7.04 2.62
CA ASN A 69 -4.15 -7.99 3.72
C ASN A 69 -3.75 -7.34 5.06
N ILE A 70 -3.81 -6.02 5.16
CA ILE A 70 -3.24 -5.26 6.28
C ILE A 70 -3.85 -5.67 7.63
N ASP A 71 -5.16 -5.90 7.67
CA ASP A 71 -5.87 -6.29 8.90
C ASP A 71 -5.33 -7.60 9.49
N LYS A 72 -4.94 -8.54 8.62
CA LYS A 72 -4.38 -9.83 9.03
C LYS A 72 -2.89 -9.73 9.33
N LEU A 73 -2.16 -8.93 8.54
CA LEU A 73 -0.72 -8.77 8.71
C LEU A 73 -0.34 -7.98 9.97
N LEU A 74 -1.18 -7.03 10.43
CA LEU A 74 -0.92 -6.28 11.66
C LEU A 74 -0.99 -7.16 12.93
N GLY A 75 -1.71 -8.28 12.86
CA GLY A 75 -1.70 -9.31 13.92
C GLY A 75 -0.42 -10.14 13.95
N HIS A 76 0.45 -10.01 12.94
CA HIS A 76 1.70 -10.75 12.84
C HIS A 76 2.89 -9.87 13.23
N ASP A 77 3.71 -10.34 14.18
CA ASP A 77 4.86 -9.56 14.65
C ASP A 77 5.90 -9.30 13.55
N GLY A 78 5.98 -10.18 12.54
CA GLY A 78 6.88 -10.01 11.40
C GLY A 78 6.62 -8.73 10.59
N LEU A 79 5.36 -8.33 10.36
CA LEU A 79 5.08 -7.09 9.65
C LEU A 79 5.44 -5.87 10.50
N ARG A 80 5.11 -5.91 11.81
CA ARG A 80 5.41 -4.82 12.75
C ARG A 80 6.90 -4.53 12.80
N GLU A 81 7.70 -5.58 12.80
CA GLU A 81 9.15 -5.48 12.81
C GLU A 81 9.70 -4.82 11.54
N ILE A 82 9.09 -5.10 10.38
CA ILE A 82 9.48 -4.47 9.12
C ILE A 82 9.08 -3.02 9.03
N ILE A 83 7.89 -2.66 9.50
CA ILE A 83 7.50 -1.24 9.59
C ILE A 83 8.50 -0.48 10.47
N ARG A 84 9.04 -1.14 11.51
CA ARG A 84 10.06 -0.58 12.40
C ARG A 84 11.44 -0.45 11.73
N LYS A 85 11.84 -1.46 10.93
CA LYS A 85 13.17 -1.56 10.32
C LYS A 85 13.28 -0.87 8.96
N SER A 86 12.19 -0.73 8.22
CA SER A 86 12.16 -0.17 6.87
C SER A 86 11.29 1.10 6.86
N PRO A 87 11.89 2.27 7.11
CA PRO A 87 11.14 3.54 7.09
C PRO A 87 10.57 3.85 5.70
N ASP A 88 11.26 3.45 4.63
CA ASP A 88 10.78 3.62 3.26
C ASP A 88 9.50 2.81 3.00
N PHE A 89 9.44 1.56 3.48
CA PHE A 89 8.22 0.77 3.39
C PHE A 89 7.09 1.40 4.18
N ALA A 90 7.36 1.88 5.40
CA ALA A 90 6.34 2.58 6.19
C ALA A 90 5.85 3.87 5.51
N ALA A 91 6.76 4.64 4.91
CA ALA A 91 6.47 5.87 4.19
C ALA A 91 5.65 5.63 2.92
N ASP A 92 5.82 4.48 2.26
CA ASP A 92 4.94 4.07 1.16
C ASP A 92 3.59 3.52 1.69
N LEU A 93 3.62 2.69 2.73
CA LEU A 93 2.47 1.96 3.27
C LEU A 93 1.43 2.90 3.88
N ILE A 94 1.83 3.81 4.76
CA ILE A 94 0.90 4.66 5.51
C ILE A 94 0.03 5.52 4.57
N PRO A 95 0.59 6.24 3.58
CA PRO A 95 -0.22 6.97 2.60
C PRO A 95 -1.12 6.05 1.77
N SER A 96 -0.70 4.82 1.49
CA SER A 96 -1.53 3.86 0.75
C SER A 96 -2.74 3.36 1.56
N LEU A 97 -2.63 3.33 2.89
CA LEU A 97 -3.69 2.93 3.82
C LEU A 97 -4.65 4.07 4.12
N CYS A 98 -4.14 5.30 4.20
CA CYS A 98 -4.98 6.48 4.18
C CYS A 98 -5.58 6.63 2.77
N GLY A 99 -6.79 6.08 2.57
CA GLY A 99 -7.60 6.44 1.40
C GLY A 99 -7.59 7.96 1.21
N LYS A 100 -7.65 8.42 -0.06
CA LYS A 100 -7.60 9.85 -0.38
C LYS A 100 -8.46 10.62 0.63
N LEU A 101 -7.83 11.48 1.42
CA LEU A 101 -8.54 12.38 2.30
C LEU A 101 -9.29 13.34 1.39
N SER A 102 -10.57 13.09 1.17
CA SER A 102 -11.44 14.02 0.48
C SER A 102 -11.82 15.10 1.48
N ALA A 103 -11.25 16.29 1.29
CA ALA A 103 -11.74 17.48 1.95
C ALA A 103 -12.91 18.01 1.13
N GLN A 104 -14.12 17.70 1.56
CA GLN A 104 -15.35 18.21 0.95
C GLN A 104 -15.77 19.49 1.69
N ARG A 105 -16.27 20.48 0.94
CA ARG A 105 -16.86 21.70 1.51
C ARG A 105 -18.38 21.58 1.38
N TYR A 106 -19.06 21.84 2.49
CA TYR A 106 -20.51 21.83 2.57
C TYR A 106 -20.99 23.22 2.98
N GLU A 107 -22.16 23.60 2.45
CA GLU A 107 -22.84 24.85 2.77
C GLU A 107 -24.09 24.55 3.62
N CYS A 108 -24.22 25.21 4.76
CA CYS A 108 -25.40 25.05 5.61
C CYS A 108 -26.58 25.85 5.02
N PRO A 109 -27.71 25.20 4.65
CA PRO A 109 -28.84 25.88 4.01
C PRO A 109 -29.61 26.85 4.92
N SER A 110 -29.30 26.90 6.22
CA SER A 110 -29.99 27.79 7.18
C SER A 110 -29.18 29.00 7.60
N CYS A 111 -27.87 29.06 7.32
CA CYS A 111 -27.02 30.15 7.80
C CYS A 111 -25.82 30.51 6.92
N ASP A 112 -25.74 30.01 5.69
CA ASP A 112 -24.65 30.25 4.71
C ASP A 112 -23.23 29.97 5.24
N HIS A 113 -23.13 29.23 6.33
CA HIS A 113 -21.84 28.89 6.91
C HIS A 113 -21.22 27.73 6.15
N GLN A 114 -20.03 27.94 5.60
CA GLN A 114 -19.26 26.92 4.92
C GLN A 114 -18.36 26.19 5.91
N PHE A 115 -18.43 24.86 5.91
CA PHE A 115 -17.55 24.04 6.73
C PHE A 115 -16.89 22.95 5.90
N ARG A 116 -15.68 22.56 6.32
CA ARG A 116 -14.87 21.55 5.66
C ARG A 116 -15.00 20.23 6.42
N VAL A 117 -15.47 19.20 5.74
CA VAL A 117 -15.48 17.83 6.27
C VAL A 117 -14.32 17.08 5.62
N ILE A 118 -13.51 16.44 6.45
CA ILE A 118 -12.46 15.53 5.99
C ILE A 118 -13.02 14.12 6.17
N SER A 119 -13.49 13.52 5.07
CA SER A 119 -14.06 12.18 5.09
C SER A 119 -13.02 11.15 4.64
N ARG A 120 -13.01 9.99 5.30
CA ARG A 120 -12.32 8.79 4.84
C ARG A 120 -13.33 7.97 4.06
N GLY A 121 -13.10 7.74 2.77
CA GLY A 121 -14.05 7.11 1.85
C GLY A 121 -14.48 5.66 2.11
N SER A 122 -14.44 5.11 3.34
CA SER A 122 -15.08 3.80 3.60
C SER A 122 -15.27 3.33 5.06
N ILE A 123 -15.25 4.16 6.11
CA ILE A 123 -15.48 3.63 7.47
C ILE A 123 -16.75 4.22 8.12
N THR A 124 -17.80 3.40 7.97
CA THR A 124 -18.95 3.11 8.86
C THR A 124 -20.05 4.14 9.09
N THR A 125 -21.25 3.78 8.63
CA THR A 125 -22.52 3.75 9.39
C THR A 125 -22.65 4.72 10.56
N VAL A 126 -22.66 6.00 10.26
CA VAL A 126 -23.65 6.90 10.86
C VAL A 126 -24.70 7.06 9.78
N GLN A 127 -26.00 7.04 10.10
CA GLN A 127 -27.03 7.44 9.14
C GLN A 127 -26.60 8.78 8.54
N ALA A 128 -26.02 8.73 7.35
CA ALA A 128 -25.71 9.92 6.60
C ALA A 128 -27.07 10.49 6.26
N ALA A 129 -27.48 11.53 6.98
CA ALA A 129 -28.37 12.49 6.35
C ALA A 129 -27.72 12.82 4.99
N ASP A 130 -28.55 12.88 3.96
CA ASP A 130 -28.18 13.00 2.54
C ASP A 130 -27.51 14.37 2.28
N TRP A 131 -26.29 14.54 2.80
CA TRP A 131 -25.53 15.77 2.73
C TRP A 131 -24.90 15.95 1.35
N ASP A 132 -24.93 14.92 0.50
CA ASP A 132 -24.39 14.96 -0.86
C ASP A 132 -25.10 16.02 -1.72
N SER A 133 -26.35 16.36 -1.39
CA SER A 133 -27.12 17.44 -2.02
C SER A 133 -26.62 18.87 -1.71
N TYR A 134 -25.74 19.04 -0.71
CA TYR A 134 -25.19 20.34 -0.28
C TYR A 134 -23.68 20.45 -0.52
N LEU A 135 -23.14 19.55 -1.35
CA LEU A 135 -21.74 19.58 -1.75
C LEU A 135 -21.51 20.75 -2.70
N ILE A 136 -20.53 21.60 -2.41
CA ILE A 136 -20.08 22.64 -3.35
C ILE A 136 -19.09 21.97 -4.31
N GLU A 137 -19.52 21.65 -5.53
CA GLU A 137 -18.61 21.25 -6.62
C GLU A 137 -17.75 22.46 -7.01
N GLY A 138 -16.44 22.34 -6.80
CA GLY A 138 -15.44 23.37 -7.13
C GLY A 138 -14.69 23.08 -8.41
#